data_AF-A0AAN4MGJ9-F1
#
_entry.id   AF-A0AAN4MGJ9-F1
#
_cell.length_a   1.000
_cell.length_b   1.000
_cell.length_c   1.000
_cell.angle_alpha   90.00
_cell.angle_beta   90.00
_cell.angle_gamma   90.00
#
_symmetry.space_group_name_H-M   'P 1'
#
loop_
_entity.id
_entity.type
_entity.pdbx_description
1 polymer ?
#
loop_
_entity_poly.entity_id
_entity_poly.type
_entity_poly.pdbx_seq_one_letter_code
_entity_poly.pdbx_strand_id
1 'polypeptide(L)'
;MSSSITAADAAKIAGSKVLSVEAIIDQMNDQIIKDTLVGNRLSSLTYQKVTADITKLEEVRILFEKLGYQVKIITDSPIVNTIQVQF
;
A
#
# COMPACT_ATOMS: atom_id res chain seq x y z
N MET A 1 -24.66 -20.94 20.85
CA MET A 1 -24.30 -19.56 21.20
C MET A 1 -24.05 -18.81 19.91
N SER A 2 -25.02 -17.99 19.47
CA SER A 2 -24.93 -17.22 18.24
C SER A 2 -24.27 -15.87 18.56
N SER A 3 -22.98 -15.73 18.26
CA SER A 3 -22.32 -14.44 18.31
C SER A 3 -22.64 -13.70 17.00
N SER A 4 -23.76 -12.97 16.99
CA SER A 4 -24.08 -12.04 15.91
C SER A 4 -23.09 -10.88 15.97
N ILE A 5 -22.29 -10.71 14.92
CA ILE A 5 -21.48 -9.51 14.77
C ILE A 5 -22.45 -8.33 14.65
N THR A 6 -22.37 -7.37 15.57
CA THR A 6 -23.20 -6.16 15.49
C THR A 6 -22.76 -5.35 14.28
N ALA A 7 -23.67 -4.66 13.58
CA ALA A 7 -23.29 -3.77 12.47
C ALA A 7 -22.21 -2.74 12.87
N ALA A 8 -22.14 -2.37 14.15
CA ALA A 8 -21.09 -1.56 14.73
C ALA A 8 -19.72 -2.27 14.79
N ASP A 9 -19.67 -3.58 15.07
CA ASP A 9 -18.45 -4.39 15.00
C ASP A 9 -18.03 -4.60 13.54
N ALA A 10 -18.98 -4.85 12.63
CA ALA A 10 -18.71 -4.88 11.19
C ALA A 10 -18.18 -3.53 10.67
N ALA A 11 -18.68 -2.40 11.18
CA ALA A 11 -18.17 -1.07 10.85
C ALA A 11 -16.83 -0.75 11.54
N LYS A 12 -16.50 -1.38 12.68
CA LYS A 12 -15.18 -1.27 13.32
C LYS A 12 -14.13 -2.10 12.58
N ILE A 13 -14.54 -3.22 11.99
CA ILE A 13 -13.73 -4.05 11.10
C ILE A 13 -13.59 -3.39 9.72
N ALA A 14 -14.67 -2.81 9.16
CA ALA A 14 -14.64 -2.05 7.91
C ALA A 14 -14.01 -0.65 8.04
N GLY A 15 -14.02 -0.08 9.24
CA GLY A 15 -13.36 1.18 9.59
C GLY A 15 -11.91 0.99 10.07
N SER A 16 -11.45 -0.25 10.23
CA SER A 16 -10.06 -0.53 10.55
C SER A 16 -9.24 -0.53 9.27
N LYS A 17 -8.55 0.60 9.09
CA LYS A 17 -7.39 0.82 8.22
C LYS A 17 -7.73 1.36 6.82
N VAL A 18 -8.41 2.51 6.78
CA VAL A 18 -8.08 3.50 5.75
C VAL A 18 -6.60 3.82 5.92
N LEU A 19 -5.72 3.19 5.13
CA LEU A 19 -4.28 3.37 5.26
C LEU A 19 -3.94 4.84 5.01
N SER A 20 -3.21 5.46 5.93
CA SER A 20 -2.60 6.76 5.69
C SER A 20 -1.45 6.61 4.69
N VAL A 21 -1.14 7.69 3.97
CA VAL A 21 0.00 7.77 3.05
C VAL A 21 1.29 7.33 3.75
N GLU A 22 1.53 7.83 4.96
CA GLU A 22 2.68 7.46 5.80
C GLU A 22 2.75 5.95 6.07
N ALA A 23 1.63 5.32 6.42
CA ALA A 23 1.58 3.89 6.68
C ALA A 23 1.87 3.05 5.42
N ILE A 24 1.56 3.56 4.21
CA ILE A 24 1.92 2.90 2.95
C ILE A 24 3.42 3.02 2.73
N ILE A 25 3.99 4.20 2.95
CA ILE A 25 5.43 4.47 2.81
C ILE A 25 6.24 3.62 3.78
N ASP A 26 5.85 3.56 5.07
CA ASP A 26 6.52 2.73 6.06
C ASP A 26 6.54 1.25 5.64
N GLN A 27 5.40 0.73 5.17
CA GLN A 27 5.33 -0.66 4.71
C GLN A 27 6.23 -0.93 3.50
N MET A 28 6.28 0.01 2.55
CA MET A 28 7.17 -0.10 1.39
C MET A 28 8.64 -0.01 1.82
N ASN A 29 8.99 0.90 2.73
CA ASN A 29 10.35 1.07 3.22
C ASN A 29 10.83 -0.15 4.03
N ASP A 30 9.98 -0.71 4.89
CA ASP A 30 10.24 -1.97 5.59
C ASP A 30 10.60 -3.10 4.61
N GLN A 31 9.89 -3.16 3.49
CA GLN A 31 10.13 -4.17 2.46
C GLN A 31 11.44 -3.90 1.70
N ILE A 32 11.75 -2.64 1.37
CA ILE A 32 13.04 -2.23 0.79
C ILE A 32 14.19 -2.63 1.72
N ILE A 33 14.08 -2.32 3.01
CA ILE A 33 15.12 -2.63 4.01
C ILE A 33 15.30 -4.14 4.10
N LYS A 34 14.21 -4.91 4.19
CA LYS A 34 14.29 -6.39 4.25
C LYS A 34 14.95 -6.99 3.03
N ASP A 35 14.59 -6.56 1.83
CA ASP A 35 15.20 -7.04 0.59
C ASP A 35 16.67 -6.62 0.48
N THR A 36 17.02 -5.40 0.91
CA THR A 36 18.41 -4.92 0.95
C THR A 36 19.25 -5.73 1.94
N LEU A 37 18.70 -6.08 3.11
CA LEU A 37 19.37 -6.87 4.14
C LEU A 37 19.71 -8.30 3.69
N VAL A 38 18.94 -8.86 2.75
CA VAL A 38 19.24 -10.18 2.16
C VAL A 38 20.15 -10.10 0.93
N GLY A 39 20.69 -8.91 0.62
CA GLY A 39 21.61 -8.70 -0.51
C GLY A 39 20.92 -8.69 -1.88
N ASN A 40 19.59 -8.60 -1.93
CA ASN A 40 18.88 -8.44 -3.19
C ASN A 40 19.12 -7.04 -3.74
N ARG A 41 19.56 -6.96 -5.00
CA ARG A 41 19.49 -5.73 -5.79
C ARG A 41 18.04 -5.54 -6.20
N LEU A 42 17.31 -4.72 -5.44
CA LEU A 42 15.95 -4.32 -5.77
C LEU A 42 15.96 -3.57 -7.10
N SER A 43 15.44 -4.18 -8.16
CA SER A 43 15.16 -3.48 -9.43
C SER A 43 13.76 -2.86 -9.43
N SER A 44 12.85 -3.41 -8.62
CA SER A 44 11.50 -2.88 -8.47
C SER A 44 10.84 -3.42 -7.19
N LEU A 45 9.95 -2.62 -6.60
CA LEU A 45 9.06 -3.02 -5.52
C LEU A 45 7.61 -2.89 -5.97
N THR A 46 6.82 -3.93 -5.72
CA THR A 46 5.38 -3.94 -6.01
C THR A 46 4.61 -4.00 -4.71
N TYR A 47 3.83 -2.96 -4.45
CA TYR A 47 2.93 -2.86 -3.32
C TYR A 47 1.49 -2.99 -3.82
N GLN A 48 0.88 -4.15 -3.58
CA GLN A 48 -0.53 -4.38 -3.91
C GLN A 48 -1.36 -4.23 -2.64
N LYS A 49 -2.44 -3.44 -2.71
CA LYS A 49 -3.42 -3.41 -1.63
C LYS A 49 -4.84 -3.37 -2.15
N VAL A 50 -5.64 -4.31 -1.67
CA VAL A 50 -7.08 -4.29 -1.80
C VAL A 50 -7.60 -3.09 -0.98
N THR A 51 -8.49 -2.27 -1.54
CA THR A 51 -9.13 -1.09 -0.91
C THR A 51 -8.23 0.10 -0.54
N ALA A 52 -7.03 0.23 -1.13
CA ALA A 52 -6.31 1.50 -1.03
C ALA A 52 -6.94 2.57 -1.92
N ASP A 53 -7.30 3.71 -1.32
CA ASP A 53 -7.82 4.89 -2.01
C ASP A 53 -6.80 5.39 -3.03
N ILE A 54 -7.23 5.52 -4.29
CA ILE A 54 -6.34 5.90 -5.40
C ILE A 54 -5.68 7.26 -5.17
N THR A 55 -6.36 8.17 -4.46
CA THR A 55 -5.85 9.50 -4.13
C THR A 55 -4.59 9.40 -3.28
N LYS A 56 -4.58 8.49 -2.31
CA LYS A 56 -3.44 8.27 -1.42
C LYS A 56 -2.28 7.60 -2.14
N LEU A 57 -2.59 6.71 -3.08
CA LEU A 57 -1.57 6.07 -3.91
C LEU A 57 -0.89 7.10 -4.84
N GLU A 58 -1.65 8.06 -5.37
CA GLU A 58 -1.09 9.18 -6.14
C GLU A 58 -0.20 10.09 -5.27
N GLU A 59 -0.56 10.36 -4.01
CA GLU A 59 0.32 11.09 -3.09
C GLU A 59 1.65 10.36 -2.83
N VAL A 60 1.59 9.04 -2.59
CA VAL A 60 2.78 8.20 -2.44
C VAL A 60 3.63 8.27 -3.71
N ARG A 61 3.00 8.15 -4.89
CA ARG A 61 3.67 8.27 -6.18
C ARG A 61 4.44 9.58 -6.31
N ILE A 62 3.80 10.72 -6.03
CA ILE A 62 4.45 12.04 -6.11
C ILE A 62 5.67 12.11 -5.19
N LEU A 63 5.60 11.53 -3.99
CA LEU A 63 6.73 11.51 -3.06
C LEU A 63 7.89 10.67 -3.57
N PHE A 64 7.63 9.47 -4.10
CA PHE A 64 8.68 8.61 -4.68
C PHE A 64 9.25 9.18 -5.98
N GLU A 65 8.43 9.79 -6.84
CA GLU A 65 8.90 10.48 -8.05
C GLU A 65 9.81 11.68 -7.71
N LYS A 66 9.51 12.42 -6.63
CA LYS A 66 10.40 13.50 -6.12
C LYS A 66 11.75 13.00 -5.63
N LEU A 67 11.83 11.75 -5.18
CA LEU A 67 13.08 11.11 -4.79
C LEU A 67 13.87 10.56 -5.99
N GLY A 68 13.34 10.69 -7.20
CA GLY A 68 13.97 10.23 -8.45
C GLY A 68 13.58 8.82 -8.88
N TYR A 69 12.63 8.18 -8.18
CA TYR A 69 12.17 6.83 -8.52
C TYR A 69 11.06 6.86 -9.57
N GLN A 70 11.01 5.86 -10.43
CA GLN A 70 9.92 5.71 -11.39
C GLN A 70 8.78 4.91 -10.76
N VAL A 71 7.59 5.50 -10.72
CA VAL A 71 6.41 4.87 -10.10
C VAL A 71 5.30 4.66 -11.12
N LYS A 72 4.65 3.50 -11.06
CA LYS A 72 3.45 3.17 -11.82
C LYS A 72 2.33 2.75 -10.88
N ILE A 73 1.13 3.28 -11.11
CA ILE A 73 -0.09 2.78 -10.48
C ILE A 73 -0.82 1.94 -11.51
N ILE A 74 -1.12 0.70 -11.14
CA ILE A 74 -1.86 -0.27 -11.94
C ILE A 74 -3.18 -0.52 -11.23
N THR A 75 -4.28 -0.17 -11.88
CA THR A 75 -5.63 -0.43 -11.38
C THR A 75 -6.17 -1.67 -12.10
N ASP A 76 -6.01 -2.83 -11.46
CA ASP A 76 -6.51 -4.11 -11.97
C ASP A 76 -8.03 -4.25 -11.80
N SER A 77 -8.61 -3.57 -10.80
CA SER A 77 -10.03 -3.62 -10.48
C SER A 77 -10.42 -2.41 -9.62
N PRO A 78 -11.70 -2.02 -9.53
CA PRO A 78 -12.15 -0.89 -8.72
C PRO A 78 -11.78 -1.01 -7.22
N ILE A 79 -11.44 -2.23 -6.78
CA ILE A 79 -11.06 -2.56 -5.41
C ILE A 79 -9.59 -2.96 -5.26
N VAL A 80 -8.84 -3.12 -6.36
CA VAL A 80 -7.43 -3.54 -6.34
C VAL A 80 -6.60 -2.53 -7.12
N ASN A 81 -5.80 -1.78 -6.36
CA ASN A 81 -4.79 -0.89 -6.90
C ASN A 81 -3.41 -1.39 -6.47
N THR A 82 -2.48 -1.34 -7.41
CA THR A 82 -1.10 -1.78 -7.23
C THR A 82 -0.17 -0.60 -7.51
N ILE A 83 0.70 -0.26 -6.57
CA ILE A 83 1.83 0.64 -6.79
C ILE A 83 3.05 -0.20 -7.16
N GLN A 84 3.75 0.17 -8.21
CA GLN A 84 5.04 -0.39 -8.56
C GLN A 84 6.08 0.74 -8.60
N VAL A 85 7.16 0.60 -7.83
CA VAL A 85 8.30 1.53 -7.80
C VAL A 85 9.51 0.84 -8.41
N GLN A 86 10.25 1.52 -9.28
CA GLN A 86 11.53 1.08 -9.84
C GLN A 86 12.67 1.90 -9.25
N PHE A 87 13.77 1.21 -8.90
CA PHE A 87 14.98 1.77 -8.27
C PHE A 87 16.16 1.83 -9.23
#